data_AF-A0A5J4XIK6-F1
#
_entry.id   AF-A0A5J4XIK6-F1
#
_cell.length_a   1.000
_cell.length_b   1.000
_cell.length_c   1.000
_cell.angle_alpha   90.00
_cell.angle_beta   90.00
_cell.angle_gamma   90.00
#
_symmetry.space_group_name_H-M   'P 1'
#
loop_
_entity.id
_entity.type
_entity.pdbx_description
1 polymer ?
#
loop_
_entity_poly.entity_id
_entity_poly.type
_entity_poly.pdbx_seq_one_letter_code
_entity_poly.pdbx_strand_id
1 'polypeptide(L)'
;MGAPVTAKTPVTAETMTEPVTADMLNPFALNTDGTACDPAAFQLALKNDAAKMKALQSEPDVLQIVLGDDIPAMQNMLRSAYQAEHSRRKRQQQRLSERTIDAQRVDATVPRDTVQLYEQLYESGLQYGPAFRLLRNVHVPDTE
;
A
#
# COMPACT_ATOMS: atom_id res chain seq x y z
N MET A 1 34.79 49.34 -28.12
CA MET A 1 34.00 50.18 -27.21
C MET A 1 32.63 49.53 -27.06
N GLY A 2 32.09 49.19 -25.88
CA GLY A 2 32.61 49.18 -24.50
C GLY A 2 31.58 48.45 -23.62
N ALA A 3 32.01 47.78 -22.54
CA ALA A 3 31.12 47.11 -21.56
C ALA A 3 30.46 48.13 -20.60
N PRO A 4 29.45 47.79 -19.75
CA PRO A 4 29.53 46.78 -18.66
C PRO A 4 28.26 45.85 -18.55
N VAL A 5 28.24 44.62 -18.02
CA VAL A 5 28.51 44.10 -16.64
C VAL A 5 27.67 44.81 -15.56
N THR A 6 26.66 44.23 -14.88
CA THR A 6 26.63 43.29 -13.71
C THR A 6 25.14 43.16 -13.30
N ALA A 7 24.60 42.25 -12.45
CA ALA A 7 24.95 40.92 -11.91
C ALA A 7 23.74 40.35 -11.10
N LYS A 8 23.73 39.03 -10.78
CA LYS A 8 22.79 38.28 -9.88
C LYS A 8 21.32 38.19 -10.34
N THR A 9 20.69 37.02 -10.34
CA THR A 9 20.33 36.25 -9.12
C THR A 9 20.07 34.77 -9.47
N PRO A 10 20.55 33.79 -8.68
CA PRO A 10 20.13 32.39 -8.83
C PRO A 10 18.73 32.17 -8.26
N VAL A 11 17.86 31.46 -8.98
CA VAL A 11 16.51 31.15 -8.48
C VAL A 11 16.61 30.12 -7.37
N THR A 12 16.11 30.50 -6.19
CA THR A 12 16.05 29.69 -4.97
C THR A 12 15.29 28.39 -5.20
N ALA A 13 15.70 27.34 -4.49
CA ALA A 13 15.07 26.03 -4.48
C ALA A 13 13.54 26.11 -4.31
N GLU A 14 12.79 25.56 -5.27
CA GLU A 14 11.44 25.09 -5.03
C GLU A 14 11.53 23.80 -4.21
N THR A 15 11.48 23.96 -2.89
CA THR A 15 11.20 22.86 -1.97
C THR A 15 9.86 22.27 -2.36
N MET A 16 9.86 21.07 -2.95
CA MET A 16 8.63 20.31 -3.18
C MET A 16 7.95 20.08 -1.84
N THR A 17 6.83 20.79 -1.62
CA THR A 17 5.99 20.61 -0.45
C THR A 17 5.26 19.29 -0.58
N GLU A 18 5.85 18.22 -0.04
CA GLU A 18 5.13 16.95 0.11
C GLU A 18 3.91 17.17 1.02
N PRO A 19 2.75 16.56 0.70
CA PRO A 19 1.54 16.78 1.47
C PRO A 19 1.68 16.09 2.83
N VAL A 20 1.67 16.87 3.90
CA VAL A 20 1.58 16.37 5.28
C VAL A 20 0.16 15.84 5.49
N THR A 21 -0.10 14.63 5.00
CA THR A 21 -1.38 13.93 5.12
C THR A 21 -1.61 13.43 6.54
N ALA A 22 -2.87 13.18 6.88
CA ALA A 22 -3.38 13.00 8.24
C ALA A 22 -2.95 11.71 8.98
N ASP A 23 -1.83 11.09 8.58
CA ASP A 23 -1.28 9.86 9.18
C ASP A 23 -0.39 10.12 10.42
N MET A 24 -0.07 11.38 10.72
CA MET A 24 0.79 11.77 11.87
C MET A 24 0.24 11.38 13.25
N LEU A 25 -1.00 10.90 13.35
CA LEU A 25 -1.58 10.38 14.59
C LEU A 25 -1.45 8.85 14.73
N ASN A 26 -1.04 8.15 13.67
CA ASN A 26 -0.83 6.71 13.66
C ASN A 26 0.66 6.40 13.89
N PRO A 27 1.07 5.90 15.07
CA PRO A 27 2.49 5.63 15.34
C PRO A 27 3.06 4.45 14.55
N PHE A 28 2.24 3.78 13.73
CA PHE A 28 2.64 2.72 12.80
C PHE A 28 2.65 3.16 11.32
N ALA A 29 2.49 4.46 11.03
CA ALA A 29 2.50 4.99 9.67
C ALA A 29 3.84 4.70 8.95
N LEU A 30 3.73 4.23 7.70
CA LEU A 30 4.87 3.96 6.82
C LEU A 30 4.86 4.93 5.63
N ASN A 31 6.04 5.36 5.21
CA ASN A 31 6.25 6.12 3.99
C ASN A 31 6.07 5.22 2.75
N THR A 32 6.00 5.83 1.56
CA THR A 32 5.93 5.14 0.26
C THR A 32 7.08 4.13 0.03
N ASP A 33 8.25 4.40 0.60
CA ASP A 33 9.44 3.54 0.59
C ASP A 33 9.40 2.35 1.56
N GLY A 34 8.39 2.26 2.44
CA GLY A 34 8.27 1.23 3.47
C GLY A 34 9.04 1.49 4.77
N THR A 35 9.66 2.66 4.91
CA THR A 35 10.24 3.13 6.18
C THR A 35 9.15 3.66 7.11
N ALA A 36 9.31 3.54 8.43
CA ALA A 36 8.41 4.19 9.37
C ALA A 36 8.55 5.72 9.29
N CYS A 37 7.42 6.42 9.34
CA CYS A 37 7.38 7.90 9.28
C CYS A 37 8.11 8.50 10.48
N ASP A 38 7.75 8.06 11.70
CA ASP A 38 8.44 8.38 12.95
C ASP A 38 9.07 7.13 13.58
N PRO A 39 10.39 6.87 13.44
CA PRO A 39 11.01 5.65 13.97
C PRO A 39 10.90 5.51 15.50
N ALA A 40 11.00 6.63 16.24
CA ALA A 40 10.89 6.62 17.70
C ALA A 40 9.45 6.34 18.17
N ALA A 41 8.45 6.92 17.50
CA ALA A 41 7.05 6.62 17.78
C ALA A 41 6.70 5.17 17.45
N PHE A 42 7.22 4.64 16.34
CA PHE A 42 7.08 3.24 15.94
C PHE A 42 7.66 2.29 17.00
N GLN A 43 8.89 2.52 17.47
CA GLN A 43 9.49 1.71 18.54
C GLN A 43 8.68 1.77 19.84
N LEU A 44 8.21 2.95 20.25
CA LEU A 44 7.41 3.11 21.47
C LEU A 44 6.05 2.41 21.36
N ALA A 45 5.35 2.58 20.24
CA ALA A 45 4.07 1.91 20.01
C ALA A 45 4.22 0.39 19.89
N LEU A 46 5.32 -0.09 19.32
CA LEU A 46 5.61 -1.52 19.26
C LEU A 46 5.94 -2.09 20.65
N LYS A 47 6.74 -1.38 21.47
CA LYS A 47 7.01 -1.74 22.88
C LYS A 47 5.73 -1.78 23.73
N ASN A 48 4.76 -0.90 23.43
CA ASN A 48 3.45 -0.84 24.10
C ASN A 48 2.45 -1.90 23.60
N ASP A 49 2.63 -2.45 22.40
CA ASP A 49 1.75 -3.46 21.80
C ASP A 49 2.20 -4.88 22.20
N ALA A 50 1.61 -5.39 23.28
CA ALA A 50 1.92 -6.72 23.81
C ALA A 50 1.66 -7.87 22.81
N ALA A 51 0.75 -7.69 21.85
CA ALA A 51 0.47 -8.71 20.83
C ALA A 51 1.59 -8.74 19.77
N LYS A 52 2.03 -7.57 19.29
CA LYS A 52 3.17 -7.47 18.38
C LYS A 52 4.47 -7.89 19.05
N MET A 53 4.71 -7.51 20.30
CA MET A 53 5.88 -7.99 21.06
C MET A 53 5.90 -9.52 21.20
N LYS A 54 4.75 -10.17 21.40
CA LYS A 54 4.67 -11.63 21.44
C LYS A 54 4.96 -12.27 20.07
N ALA A 55 4.57 -11.64 18.96
CA ALA A 55 4.94 -12.09 17.62
C ALA A 55 6.44 -11.89 17.33
N LEU A 56 7.04 -10.81 17.84
CA LEU A 56 8.48 -10.55 17.69
C LEU A 56 9.34 -11.49 18.54
N GLN A 57 8.81 -12.06 19.63
CA GLN A 57 9.51 -13.06 20.45
C GLN A 57 9.82 -14.36 19.70
N SER A 58 9.13 -14.70 18.60
CA SER A 58 9.53 -15.83 17.75
C SER A 58 10.69 -15.54 16.80
N GLU A 59 11.06 -14.27 16.60
CA GLU A 59 12.16 -13.83 15.73
C GLU A 59 13.14 -12.95 16.53
N PRO A 60 14.03 -13.56 17.34
CA PRO A 60 14.90 -12.82 18.27
C PRO A 60 15.84 -11.83 17.57
N ASP A 61 16.31 -12.15 16.36
CA ASP A 61 17.17 -11.28 15.55
C ASP A 61 16.44 -9.97 15.17
N VAL A 62 15.16 -10.06 14.81
CA VAL A 62 14.30 -8.91 14.50
C VAL A 62 14.02 -8.10 15.76
N LEU A 63 13.72 -8.78 16.88
CA LEU A 63 13.53 -8.12 18.17
C LEU A 63 14.76 -7.33 18.60
N GLN A 64 15.97 -7.86 18.41
CA GLN A 64 17.21 -7.16 18.74
C GLN A 64 17.42 -5.90 17.88
N ILE A 65 17.16 -5.97 16.57
CA ILE A 65 17.29 -4.83 15.64
C ILE A 65 16.26 -3.73 15.96
N VAL A 66 15.06 -4.11 16.38
CA VAL A 66 13.95 -3.16 16.63
C VAL A 66 13.99 -2.58 18.05
N LEU A 67 14.48 -3.35 19.04
CA LEU A 67 14.61 -2.90 20.43
C LEU A 67 15.91 -2.14 20.69
N GLY A 68 16.95 -2.38 19.87
CA GLY A 68 18.23 -1.67 19.94
C GLY A 68 18.15 -0.20 19.52
N ASP A 69 19.20 0.54 19.85
CA ASP A 69 19.31 1.98 19.56
C ASP A 69 19.63 2.28 18.09
N ASP A 70 19.87 1.24 17.26
CA ASP A 70 20.19 1.34 15.83
C ASP A 70 18.97 1.62 14.95
N ILE A 71 18.39 2.81 15.09
CA ILE A 71 17.35 3.37 14.20
C ILE A 71 17.60 3.10 12.70
N PRO A 72 18.80 3.32 12.12
CA PRO A 72 19.02 3.05 10.69
C PRO A 72 18.96 1.55 10.33
N ALA A 73 19.33 0.64 11.24
CA ALA A 73 19.23 -0.80 11.00
C ALA A 73 17.76 -1.23 10.94
N MET A 74 16.96 -0.78 11.90
CA MET A 74 15.50 -0.99 11.91
C MET A 74 14.84 -0.46 10.63
N GLN A 75 15.16 0.77 10.21
CA GLN A 75 14.55 1.37 9.02
C GLN A 75 14.94 0.63 7.71
N ASN A 76 16.18 0.15 7.60
CA ASN A 76 16.59 -0.67 6.46
C ASN A 76 15.90 -2.05 6.45
N MET A 77 15.70 -2.66 7.63
CA MET A 77 14.95 -3.89 7.77
C MET A 77 13.47 -3.71 7.33
N LEU A 78 12.79 -2.68 7.83
CA LEU A 78 11.41 -2.34 7.43
C LEU A 78 11.28 -2.13 5.92
N ARG A 79 12.19 -1.32 5.34
CA ARG A 79 12.28 -1.10 3.88
C ARG A 79 12.44 -2.41 3.10
N SER A 80 13.34 -3.30 3.50
CA SER A 80 13.58 -4.55 2.79
C SER A 80 12.40 -5.53 2.89
N ALA A 81 11.76 -5.62 4.06
CA ALA A 81 10.54 -6.40 4.26
C ALA A 81 9.40 -5.88 3.37
N TYR A 82 9.17 -4.56 3.37
CA TYR A 82 8.16 -3.91 2.53
C TYR A 82 8.43 -4.12 1.04
N GLN A 83 9.67 -3.93 0.58
CA GLN A 83 10.05 -4.20 -0.81
C GLN A 83 9.84 -5.67 -1.22
N ALA A 84 10.13 -6.61 -0.31
CA ALA A 84 9.89 -8.03 -0.55
C ALA A 84 8.39 -8.35 -0.64
N GLU A 85 7.55 -7.81 0.26
CA GLU A 85 6.11 -7.99 0.22
C GLU A 85 5.48 -7.33 -1.01
N HIS A 86 5.82 -6.06 -1.28
CA HIS A 86 5.34 -5.33 -2.45
C HIS A 86 5.72 -6.04 -3.76
N SER A 87 6.95 -6.57 -3.85
CA SER A 87 7.39 -7.38 -4.98
C SER A 87 6.60 -8.70 -5.12
N ARG A 88 6.26 -9.36 -4.00
CA ARG A 88 5.41 -10.57 -4.00
C ARG A 88 3.99 -10.23 -4.45
N ARG A 89 3.36 -9.20 -3.90
CA ARG A 89 2.02 -8.72 -4.30
C ARG A 89 1.98 -8.33 -5.78
N LYS A 90 2.98 -7.57 -6.27
CA LYS A 90 3.07 -7.19 -7.69
C LYS A 90 3.22 -8.42 -8.60
N ARG A 91 4.06 -9.39 -8.24
CA ARG A 91 4.18 -10.66 -9.00
C ARG A 91 2.88 -11.47 -8.98
N GLN A 92 2.15 -11.49 -7.86
CA GLN A 92 0.86 -12.16 -7.76
C GLN A 92 -0.19 -11.49 -8.65
N GLN A 93 -0.31 -10.16 -8.58
CA GLN A 93 -1.18 -9.37 -9.46
C GLN A 93 -0.83 -9.57 -10.94
N GLN A 94 0.45 -9.54 -11.29
CA GLN A 94 0.92 -9.81 -12.66
C GLN A 94 0.50 -11.21 -13.13
N ARG A 95 0.77 -12.25 -12.33
CA ARG A 95 0.34 -13.63 -12.62
C ARG A 95 -1.17 -13.76 -12.78
N LEU A 96 -1.97 -13.00 -12.03
CA LEU A 96 -3.43 -12.96 -12.18
C LEU A 96 -3.86 -12.26 -13.48
N SER A 97 -3.18 -11.18 -13.88
CA SER A 97 -3.43 -10.47 -15.14
C SER A 97 -2.99 -11.26 -16.38
N GLU A 98 -1.98 -12.11 -16.26
CA GLU A 98 -1.47 -13.00 -17.31
C GLU A 98 -2.31 -14.29 -17.46
N ARG A 99 -3.36 -14.50 -16.65
CA ARG A 99 -4.25 -15.65 -16.77
C ARG A 99 -5.04 -15.61 -18.08
N THR A 100 -5.12 -16.75 -18.74
CA THR A 100 -6.02 -16.94 -19.90
C THR A 100 -7.49 -16.84 -19.46
N ILE A 101 -8.37 -16.49 -20.39
CA ILE A 101 -9.82 -16.39 -20.15
C ILE A 101 -10.37 -17.71 -19.60
N ASP A 102 -9.91 -18.86 -20.10
CA ASP A 102 -10.38 -20.16 -19.64
C ASP A 102 -9.88 -20.49 -18.22
N ALA A 103 -8.67 -20.05 -17.83
CA ALA A 103 -8.21 -20.17 -16.45
C ALA A 103 -9.03 -19.31 -15.48
N GLN A 104 -9.54 -18.16 -15.92
CA GLN A 104 -10.47 -17.34 -15.12
C GLN A 104 -11.85 -17.99 -15.00
N ARG A 105 -12.33 -18.65 -16.05
CA ARG A 105 -13.62 -19.38 -16.06
C ARG A 105 -13.62 -20.62 -15.17
N VAL A 106 -12.50 -21.33 -15.08
CA VAL A 106 -12.37 -22.51 -14.21
C VAL A 106 -12.51 -22.15 -12.73
N ASP A 107 -11.91 -21.03 -12.31
CA ASP A 107 -12.00 -20.56 -10.92
C ASP A 107 -13.37 -19.97 -10.57
N ALA A 108 -14.07 -19.37 -11.54
CA ALA A 108 -15.36 -18.70 -11.36
C ALA A 108 -16.54 -19.68 -11.28
N THR A 109 -16.58 -20.47 -10.21
CA THR A 109 -17.58 -21.52 -9.97
C THR A 109 -18.86 -21.00 -9.28
N VAL A 110 -18.77 -19.95 -8.48
CA VAL A 110 -19.87 -19.49 -7.62
C VAL A 110 -20.80 -18.54 -8.39
N PRO A 111 -22.09 -18.84 -8.56
CA PRO A 111 -23.03 -17.94 -9.21
C PRO A 111 -23.30 -16.70 -8.34
N ARG A 112 -23.26 -15.52 -8.94
CA ARG A 112 -23.50 -14.24 -8.26
C ARG A 112 -24.90 -13.72 -8.58
N ASP A 113 -25.64 -13.30 -7.56
CA ASP A 113 -26.92 -12.61 -7.76
C ASP A 113 -26.71 -11.29 -8.52
N THR A 114 -27.39 -11.19 -9.66
CA THR A 114 -27.30 -10.02 -10.53
C THR A 114 -28.09 -8.83 -9.99
N VAL A 115 -29.08 -9.03 -9.12
CA VAL A 115 -29.82 -7.93 -8.47
C VAL A 115 -28.88 -7.19 -7.52
N GLN A 116 -28.26 -7.92 -6.59
CA GLN A 116 -27.25 -7.38 -5.66
C GLN A 116 -26.06 -6.75 -6.39
N LEU A 117 -25.62 -7.33 -7.52
CA LEU A 117 -24.57 -6.74 -8.35
C LEU A 117 -24.97 -5.35 -8.87
N TYR A 118 -26.20 -5.18 -9.36
CA TYR A 118 -26.67 -3.87 -9.83
C TYR A 118 -26.92 -2.87 -8.70
N GLU A 119 -27.23 -3.32 -7.48
CA GLU A 119 -27.29 -2.47 -6.29
C GLU A 119 -25.89 -1.97 -5.90
N GLN A 120 -24.89 -2.84 -5.83
CA GLN A 120 -23.49 -2.47 -5.56
C GLN A 120 -22.93 -1.52 -6.63
N LEU A 121 -23.27 -1.75 -7.90
CA LEU A 121 -22.92 -0.82 -8.98
C LEU A 121 -23.61 0.55 -8.79
N TYR A 122 -24.90 0.57 -8.41
CA TYR A 122 -25.62 1.80 -8.13
C TYR A 122 -24.99 2.59 -6.96
N GLU A 123 -24.60 1.93 -5.87
CA GLU A 123 -23.89 2.54 -4.73
C GLU A 123 -22.54 3.16 -5.16
N SER A 124 -21.81 2.51 -6.08
CA SER A 124 -20.58 3.07 -6.68
C SER A 124 -20.81 4.21 -7.68
N GLY A 125 -22.07 4.63 -7.91
CA GLY A 125 -22.46 5.67 -8.87
C GLY A 125 -22.69 5.17 -10.29
N LEU A 126 -22.52 3.87 -10.58
CA LEU A 126 -22.74 3.25 -11.88
C LEU A 126 -24.21 2.87 -12.07
N GLN A 127 -25.04 3.88 -12.37
CA GLN A 127 -26.49 3.73 -12.49
C GLN A 127 -26.91 3.19 -13.87
N TYR A 128 -27.12 1.87 -13.96
CA TYR A 128 -27.66 1.23 -15.17
C TYR A 128 -29.20 1.27 -15.20
N GLY A 129 -29.76 1.83 -16.28
CA GLY A 129 -31.20 1.77 -16.57
C GLY A 129 -31.65 0.38 -17.03
N PRO A 130 -32.97 0.08 -17.05
CA PRO A 130 -33.49 -1.28 -17.30
C PRO A 130 -33.00 -1.92 -18.61
N ALA A 131 -32.87 -1.14 -19.68
CA ALA A 131 -32.38 -1.60 -20.99
C ALA A 131 -30.92 -2.13 -20.95
N PHE A 132 -30.13 -1.74 -19.95
CA PHE A 132 -28.73 -2.13 -19.78
C PHE A 132 -28.53 -3.17 -18.68
N ARG A 133 -29.59 -3.58 -17.96
CA ARG A 133 -29.53 -4.62 -16.91
C ARG A 133 -29.68 -6.03 -17.50
N LEU A 134 -28.76 -6.40 -18.39
CA LEU A 134 -28.84 -7.63 -19.19
C LEU A 134 -27.95 -8.79 -18.68
N LEU A 135 -27.15 -8.57 -17.63
CA LEU A 135 -26.33 -9.63 -17.04
C LEU A 135 -27.21 -10.68 -16.35
N ARG A 136 -26.92 -11.98 -16.59
CA ARG A 136 -27.65 -13.12 -16.00
C ARG A 136 -26.75 -14.22 -15.45
N ASN A 137 -25.70 -14.60 -16.19
CA ASN A 137 -24.82 -15.72 -15.81
C ASN A 137 -23.49 -15.21 -15.23
N VAL A 138 -23.56 -14.31 -14.26
CA VAL A 138 -22.35 -13.78 -13.60
C VAL A 138 -21.87 -14.80 -12.58
N HIS A 139 -20.59 -15.14 -12.65
CA HIS A 139 -19.92 -16.03 -11.70
C HIS A 139 -18.71 -15.32 -11.13
N VAL A 140 -18.37 -15.64 -9.89
CA VAL A 140 -17.22 -15.10 -9.15
C VAL A 140 -16.33 -16.25 -8.70
N PRO A 141 -15.01 -16.02 -8.54
CA PRO A 141 -14.14 -17.03 -7.94
C PRO A 141 -14.57 -17.32 -6.50
N ASP A 142 -14.38 -18.56 -6.09
CA ASP A 142 -14.55 -18.91 -4.68
C ASP A 142 -13.49 -18.18 -3.84
N THR A 143 -13.93 -17.55 -2.75
CA THR A 143 -13.07 -16.76 -1.85
C THR A 143 -13.19 -17.35 -0.46
N GLU A 144 -12.32 -18.32 -0.17
CA GLU A 144 -12.08 -18.86 1.17
C GLU A 144 -11.44 -17.81 2.11
#